data_AF-A0A349MUB8-F1
#
_entry.id   AF-A0A349MUB8-F1
#
_cell.length_a   1.000
_cell.length_b   1.000
_cell.length_c   1.000
_cell.angle_alpha   90.00
_cell.angle_beta   90.00
_cell.angle_gamma   90.00
#
_symmetry.space_group_name_H-M   'P 1'
#
loop_
_entity.id
_entity.type
_entity.pdbx_description
1 polymer ?
#
loop_
_entity_poly.entity_id
_entity_poly.type
_entity_poly.pdbx_seq_one_letter_code
_entity_poly.pdbx_strand_id
1 'polypeptide(L)'
;NGSGRQMYLWRNDHNQFTGVVGLEIEEQFVLVRQLVLSPQERNDSTRKQVLDAVEKLFPKQRVMGTIATTPMIMRWRNIDAH
;
A
#
# COMPACT_ATOMS: atom_id res chain seq x y z
N ASN A 1 9.73 10.11 17.88
CA ASN A 1 10.14 10.82 16.65
C ASN A 1 9.39 10.25 15.45
N GLY A 2 8.23 10.82 15.11
CA GLY A 2 7.35 10.32 14.04
C GLY A 2 7.69 10.84 12.64
N SER A 3 8.96 10.74 12.24
CA SER A 3 9.49 11.43 11.04
C SER A 3 9.27 10.70 9.71
N GLY A 4 8.90 9.41 9.71
CA GLY A 4 8.78 8.59 8.50
C GLY A 4 7.36 8.51 7.90
N ARG A 5 6.36 9.17 8.51
CA ARG A 5 4.96 9.04 8.08
C ARG A 5 4.65 9.94 6.89
N GLN A 6 4.15 9.33 5.82
CA GLN A 6 3.81 10.03 4.58
C GLN A 6 2.46 9.54 4.06
N MET A 7 1.72 10.42 3.39
CA MET A 7 0.47 10.09 2.72
C MET A 7 0.60 10.35 1.23
N TYR A 8 0.23 9.35 0.45
CA TYR A 8 0.24 9.40 -1.01
C TYR A 8 -1.20 9.36 -1.53
N LEU A 9 -1.47 10.08 -2.61
CA LEU A 9 -2.75 10.01 -3.32
C LEU A 9 -2.62 9.00 -4.47
N TRP A 10 -3.60 8.09 -4.57
CA TRP A 10 -3.72 7.20 -5.70
C TRP A 10 -4.56 7.85 -6.80
N ARG A 11 -4.05 7.81 -8.02
CA ARG A 11 -4.79 8.19 -9.22
C ARG A 11 -5.03 6.96 -10.08
N ASN A 12 -6.25 6.83 -10.60
CA ASN A 12 -6.54 5.84 -11.64
C ASN A 12 -6.05 6.34 -13.01
N ASP A 13 -6.26 5.52 -14.04
CA ASP A 13 -5.84 5.81 -15.42
C ASP A 13 -6.55 7.02 -16.04
N HIS A 14 -7.66 7.46 -15.44
CA HIS A 14 -8.38 8.68 -15.81
C HIS A 14 -7.86 9.92 -15.08
N ASN A 15 -6.73 9.82 -14.38
CA ASN A 15 -6.11 10.89 -13.60
C ASN A 15 -7.00 11.43 -12.48
N GLN A 16 -7.97 10.63 -12.01
CA GLN A 16 -8.85 10.97 -10.91
C GLN A 16 -8.27 10.44 -9.59
N PHE A 17 -8.36 11.23 -8.53
CA PHE A 17 -7.99 10.77 -7.20
C PHE A 17 -9.04 9.78 -6.68
N THR A 18 -8.65 8.52 -6.53
CA THR A 18 -9.55 7.43 -6.13
C THR A 18 -9.10 6.71 -4.87
N GLY A 19 -8.02 7.17 -4.23
CA GLY A 19 -7.57 6.57 -3.00
C GLY A 19 -6.41 7.28 -2.33
N VAL A 20 -6.05 6.74 -1.18
CA VAL A 20 -5.01 7.27 -0.31
C VAL A 20 -4.22 6.11 0.30
N VAL A 21 -2.90 6.26 0.35
CA VAL A 21 -1.98 5.30 0.95
C VAL A 21 -1.20 5.99 2.06
N GLY A 22 -1.38 5.53 3.30
CA GLY A 22 -0.60 5.98 4.45
C GLY A 22 0.60 5.05 4.66
N LEU A 23 1.81 5.58 4.55
CA LEU A 23 3.07 4.86 4.68
C LEU A 23 3.86 5.37 5.89
N GLU A 24 4.63 4.47 6.50
CA GLU A 24 5.69 4.80 7.44
C GLU A 24 6.98 4.18 6.90
N ILE A 25 7.94 5.04 6.56
CA ILE A 25 9.18 4.66 5.87
C ILE A 25 10.28 4.52 6.91
N GLU A 26 10.87 3.33 6.94
CA GLU A 26 12.01 2.98 7.77
C GLU A 26 13.18 2.53 6.87
N GLU A 27 14.36 2.35 7.46
CA GLU A 27 15.57 2.01 6.70
C GLU A 27 15.43 0.69 5.90
N GLN A 28 14.79 -0.32 6.50
CA GLN A 28 14.70 -1.68 5.94
C GLN A 28 13.31 -2.01 5.34
N PHE A 29 12.28 -1.26 5.73
CA PHE A 29 10.91 -1.56 5.33
C PHE A 29 10.07 -0.30 5.14
N VAL A 30 9.00 -0.45 4.36
CA VAL A 30 7.92 0.53 4.25
C VAL A 30 6.66 -0.11 4.78
N LEU A 31 6.09 0.48 5.83
CA LEU A 31 4.91 -0.02 6.51
C LEU A 31 3.65 0.63 5.92
N VAL A 32 2.80 -0.16 5.28
CA VAL A 32 1.49 0.28 4.80
C VAL A 32 0.54 0.35 5.98
N ARG A 33 0.33 1.55 6.52
CA ARG A 33 -0.56 1.79 7.66
C ARG A 33 -2.03 1.77 7.24
N GLN A 34 -2.35 2.36 6.10
CA GLN A 34 -3.71 2.48 5.59
C GLN A 34 -3.71 2.43 4.06
N LEU A 35 -4.68 1.73 3.48
CA LEU A 35 -5.03 1.81 2.08
C LEU A 35 -6.55 2.01 1.98
N VAL A 36 -6.96 3.21 1.57
CA VAL A 36 -8.36 3.58 1.41
C VAL A 36 -8.62 3.85 -0.06
N LEU A 37 -9.64 3.18 -0.61
CA LEU A 37 -10.05 3.32 -2.00
C LEU A 37 -11.53 3.73 -2.06
N SER A 38 -11.85 4.58 -3.03
CA SER A 38 -13.22 4.91 -3.44
C SER A 38 -14.02 3.64 -3.71
N PRO A 39 -15.34 3.61 -3.46
CA PRO A 39 -16.14 2.39 -3.55
C PRO A 39 -16.01 1.64 -4.89
N GLN A 40 -15.99 2.37 -6.02
CA GLN A 40 -15.89 1.80 -7.36
C GLN A 40 -14.53 1.14 -7.64
N GLU A 41 -13.49 1.56 -6.93
CA GLU A 41 -12.09 1.16 -7.13
C GLU A 41 -11.63 0.19 -6.04
N ARG A 42 -12.52 -0.20 -5.11
CA ARG A 42 -12.20 -1.07 -3.98
C ARG A 42 -12.22 -2.53 -4.38
N ASN A 43 -11.27 -2.92 -5.22
CA ASN A 43 -11.06 -4.30 -5.66
C ASN A 43 -9.58 -4.70 -5.51
N ASP A 44 -9.28 -5.99 -5.66
CA ASP A 44 -7.93 -6.50 -5.44
C ASP A 44 -6.95 -6.14 -6.55
N SER A 45 -7.45 -5.89 -7.77
CA SER A 45 -6.62 -5.40 -8.87
C SER A 45 -6.07 -4.00 -8.55
N THR A 46 -6.93 -3.07 -8.12
CA THR A 46 -6.50 -1.72 -7.72
C THR A 46 -5.59 -1.78 -6.50
N ARG A 47 -5.88 -2.63 -5.50
CA ARG A 47 -4.96 -2.82 -4.35
C ARG A 47 -3.59 -3.32 -4.79
N LYS A 48 -3.55 -4.30 -5.70
CA LYS A 48 -2.29 -4.81 -6.25
C LYS A 48 -1.51 -3.70 -6.95
N GLN A 49 -2.16 -2.93 -7.83
CA GLN A 49 -1.51 -1.82 -8.53
C GLN A 49 -0.90 -0.80 -7.57
N VAL A 50 -1.63 -0.45 -6.50
CA VAL A 50 -1.13 0.45 -5.48
C VAL A 50 0.11 -0.12 -4.77
N LEU A 51 0.06 -1.40 -4.36
CA LEU A 51 1.16 -2.05 -3.64
C LEU A 51 2.40 -2.27 -4.53
N ASP A 52 2.20 -2.63 -5.80
CA ASP A 52 3.26 -2.70 -6.81
C ASP A 52 3.92 -1.32 -6.99
N ALA A 53 3.11 -0.24 -6.99
CA ALA A 53 3.64 1.12 -7.08
C ALA A 53 4.46 1.51 -5.84
N VAL A 54 4.04 1.11 -4.64
CA VAL A 54 4.82 1.31 -3.41
C VAL A 54 6.14 0.55 -3.47
N GLU A 55 6.13 -0.71 -3.88
CA GLU A 55 7.36 -1.51 -4.05
C GLU A 55 8.31 -0.87 -5.07
N LYS A 56 7.77 -0.33 -6.17
CA LYS A 56 8.55 0.40 -7.18
C LYS A 56 9.14 1.72 -6.66
N LEU A 57 8.41 2.44 -5.79
CA LEU A 57 8.88 3.69 -5.17
C LEU A 57 9.99 3.44 -4.13
N PHE A 58 9.95 2.29 -3.46
CA PHE A 58 10.88 1.92 -2.39
C PHE A 58 11.57 0.57 -2.68
N PRO A 59 12.37 0.47 -3.76
CA PRO A 59 12.86 -0.82 -4.27
C PRO A 59 13.87 -1.51 -3.35
N LYS A 60 14.39 -0.82 -2.33
CA LYS A 60 15.33 -1.37 -1.35
C LYS A 60 14.65 -1.80 -0.05
N GLN A 61 13.41 -1.37 0.17
CA GLN A 61 12.66 -1.63 1.38
C GLN A 61 11.65 -2.75 1.17
N ARG A 62 11.51 -3.63 2.15
CA ARG A 62 10.42 -4.61 2.13
C ARG A 62 9.09 -3.91 2.42
N VAL A 63 8.09 -4.09 1.56
CA VAL A 63 6.72 -3.66 1.86
C VAL A 63 6.13 -4.57 2.95
N MET A 64 5.60 -3.97 4.02
CA MET A 64 5.02 -4.67 5.17
C MET A 64 3.68 -4.04 5.60
N GLY A 65 2.88 -4.80 6.34
CA GLY A 65 1.61 -4.34 6.91
C GLY A 65 1.69 -4.15 8.42
N THR A 66 0.83 -3.30 8.95
CA THR A 66 0.43 -3.34 10.37
C THR A 66 -0.40 -4.60 10.64
N ILE A 67 -0.74 -4.89 11.90
CA ILE A 67 -1.68 -5.98 12.22
C ILE A 67 -2.96 -5.92 11.37
N ALA A 68 -3.52 -4.72 11.15
CA ALA A 68 -4.75 -4.53 10.38
C ALA A 68 -4.57 -4.67 8.86
N THR A 69 -3.38 -4.38 8.33
CA THR A 69 -3.11 -4.38 6.87
C THR A 69 -2.31 -5.59 6.40
N THR A 70 -1.74 -6.38 7.30
CA THR A 70 -1.01 -7.62 6.99
C THR A 70 -1.82 -8.60 6.14
N PRO A 71 -3.11 -8.89 6.40
CA PRO A 71 -3.89 -9.79 5.56
C PRO A 71 -3.91 -9.35 4.08
N MET A 72 -4.03 -8.04 3.84
CA MET A 72 -3.98 -7.47 2.49
C MET A 72 -2.59 -7.62 1.85
N ILE A 73 -1.51 -7.42 2.61
CA ILE A 73 -0.13 -7.60 2.13
C ILE A 73 0.16 -9.07 1.79
N MET A 74 -0.29 -10.01 2.63
CA MET A 74 -0.10 -11.44 2.41
C MET A 74 -0.81 -11.90 1.14
N ARG A 75 -2.06 -11.47 0.95
CA ARG A 75 -2.83 -11.75 -0.25
C ARG A 75 -2.17 -11.19 -1.52
N TRP A 76 -1.64 -9.96 -1.45
CA TRP A 76 -0.89 -9.36 -2.56
C TRP A 76 0.36 -10.16 -2.93
N ARG A 77 1.06 -10.73 -1.95
CA ARG A 77 2.25 -11.55 -2.17
C ARG A 77 1.94 -13.00 -2.56
N ASN A 78 0.67 -13.38 -2.68
CA ASN A 78 0.23 -14.76 -2.84
C ASN A 78 0.83 -15.69 -1.78
N ILE A 79 1.02 -15.17 -0.55
CA ILE A 79 1.40 -15.98 0.59
C ILE A 79 0.10 -16.35 1.29
N ASP A 80 -0.53 -17.42 0.83
CA ASP A 80 -1.74 -17.93 1.44
C ASP A 80 -1.45 -18.32 2.89
N ALA A 81 -2.23 -17.75 3.82
CA ALA A 81 -2.33 -18.27 5.18
C ALA A 81 -3.07 -19.60 5.09
N HIS A 82 -2.31 -20.68 4.96
CA HIS A 82 -2.81 -22.04 5.12
C HIS A 82 -3.20 -22.27 6.58
#